data_AF-A0A349PQQ1-F1
#
_entry.id   AF-A0A349PQQ1-F1
#
_cell.length_a   1.000
_cell.length_b   1.000
_cell.length_c   1.000
_cell.angle_alpha   90.00
_cell.angle_beta   90.00
_cell.angle_gamma   90.00
#
_symmetry.space_group_name_H-M   'P 1'
#
loop_
_entity.id
_entity.type
_entity.pdbx_description
1 polymer ?
#
loop_
_entity_poly.entity_id
_entity_poly.type
_entity_poly.pdbx_seq_one_letter_code
_entity_poly.pdbx_strand_id
1 'polypeptide(L)'
;MNWKVLKTEEDYNKASMRLMEIFHAKPNTLESDELDLLMVLVKDYDDKQYELPELDALEVIKYKMQEMGLKAKDLEPIIGSKGHVSSILSGKREITLKMAQKLKNYFSIPAEVFLHNA
;
A
#
# COMPACT_ATOMS: atom_id res chain seq x y z
N MET A 1 -8.99 18.44 -24.74
CA MET A 1 -7.67 19.02 -24.36
C MET A 1 -6.57 18.16 -24.96
N ASN A 2 -5.33 18.67 -25.12
CA ASN A 2 -4.19 17.83 -25.53
C ASN A 2 -3.19 17.73 -24.38
N TRP A 3 -3.34 16.69 -23.55
CA TRP A 3 -2.49 16.45 -22.39
C TRP A 3 -1.11 15.94 -22.81
N LYS A 4 -0.10 16.27 -22.00
CA LYS A 4 1.28 15.81 -22.18
C LYS A 4 1.75 15.20 -20.86
N VAL A 5 2.87 14.48 -20.91
CA VAL A 5 3.57 13.99 -19.71
C VAL A 5 3.78 15.15 -18.73
N LEU A 6 3.34 14.95 -17.49
CA LEU A 6 3.42 15.93 -16.42
C LEU A 6 4.88 16.01 -15.94
N LYS A 7 5.42 17.23 -15.84
CA LYS A 7 6.83 17.45 -15.45
C LYS A 7 6.98 18.36 -14.25
N THR A 8 5.94 19.08 -13.90
CA THR A 8 5.92 20.06 -12.82
C THR A 8 4.72 19.82 -11.92
N GLU A 9 4.82 20.31 -10.68
CA GLU A 9 3.71 20.28 -9.73
C GLU A 9 2.49 21.06 -10.24
N GLU A 10 2.72 22.11 -11.04
CA GLU A 10 1.63 22.87 -11.66
C GLU A 10 0.88 22.05 -12.71
N ASP A 11 1.59 21.26 -13.53
CA ASP A 11 0.97 20.33 -14.49
C ASP A 11 0.16 19.27 -13.75
N TYR A 12 0.72 18.72 -12.68
CA TYR A 12 0.08 17.74 -11.81
C TYR A 12 -1.21 18.29 -11.20
N ASN A 13 -1.17 19.47 -10.57
CA ASN A 13 -2.34 20.07 -9.95
C ASN A 13 -3.46 20.34 -10.95
N LYS A 14 -3.12 20.82 -12.17
CA LYS A 14 -4.11 21.02 -13.24
C LYS A 14 -4.74 19.70 -13.70
N ALA A 15 -3.93 18.67 -13.89
CA ALA A 15 -4.39 17.34 -14.28
C ALA A 15 -5.29 16.72 -13.19
N SER A 16 -4.89 16.80 -11.93
CA SER A 16 -5.64 16.29 -10.77
C SER A 16 -6.96 17.02 -10.56
N MET A 17 -6.99 18.35 -10.72
CA MET A 17 -8.23 19.13 -10.69
C MET A 17 -9.20 18.68 -11.80
N ARG A 18 -8.71 18.56 -13.04
CA ARG A 18 -9.54 18.10 -14.16
C ARG A 18 -10.06 16.68 -13.94
N LEU A 19 -9.19 15.79 -13.46
CA LEU A 19 -9.56 14.40 -13.15
C LEU A 19 -10.72 14.36 -12.15
N MET A 20 -10.66 15.19 -11.09
CA MET A 20 -11.75 15.29 -10.11
C MET A 20 -13.05 15.82 -10.71
N GLU A 21 -13.00 16.80 -11.63
CA GLU A 21 -14.18 17.33 -12.31
C GLU A 21 -14.91 16.26 -13.13
N ILE A 22 -14.16 15.39 -13.82
CA ILE A 22 -14.71 14.37 -14.72
C ILE A 22 -14.74 12.97 -14.09
N PHE A 23 -14.52 12.85 -12.79
CA PHE A 23 -14.41 11.56 -12.09
C PHE A 23 -15.64 10.66 -12.25
N HIS A 24 -16.82 11.26 -12.47
CA HIS A 24 -18.08 10.56 -12.70
C HIS A 24 -18.45 10.41 -14.19
N ALA A 25 -17.47 10.56 -15.10
CA ALA A 25 -17.68 10.36 -16.53
C ALA A 25 -18.29 8.99 -16.82
N LYS A 26 -19.28 8.97 -17.74
CA LYS A 26 -19.93 7.72 -18.13
C LYS A 26 -19.03 6.93 -19.07
N PRO A 27 -19.04 5.58 -19.02
CA PRO A 27 -18.29 4.75 -19.96
C PRO A 27 -18.60 5.09 -21.43
N ASN A 28 -17.62 4.89 -22.31
CA ASN A 28 -17.73 5.14 -23.76
C ASN A 28 -18.05 6.61 -24.12
N THR A 29 -17.53 7.55 -23.34
CA THR A 29 -17.59 8.99 -23.63
C THR A 29 -16.17 9.54 -23.77
N LEU A 30 -16.02 10.66 -24.49
CA LEU A 30 -14.74 11.36 -24.59
C LEU A 30 -14.19 11.77 -23.22
N GLU A 31 -15.07 12.03 -22.25
CA GLU A 31 -14.69 12.34 -20.87
C GLU A 31 -14.15 11.11 -20.14
N SER A 32 -14.66 9.91 -20.43
CA SER A 32 -14.11 8.66 -19.92
C SER A 32 -12.72 8.40 -20.49
N ASP A 33 -12.53 8.62 -21.79
CA ASP A 33 -11.21 8.46 -22.43
C ASP A 33 -10.21 9.48 -21.87
N GLU A 34 -10.65 10.72 -21.61
CA GLU A 34 -9.85 11.76 -20.96
C GLU A 34 -9.51 11.38 -19.51
N LEU A 35 -10.48 10.84 -18.75
CA LEU A 35 -10.30 10.39 -17.37
C LEU A 35 -9.24 9.29 -17.29
N ASP A 36 -9.32 8.28 -18.16
CA ASP A 36 -8.36 7.17 -18.21
C ASP A 36 -6.94 7.69 -18.51
N LEU A 37 -6.80 8.61 -19.47
CA LEU A 37 -5.52 9.23 -19.77
C LEU A 37 -4.96 10.02 -18.58
N LEU A 38 -5.79 10.85 -17.95
CA LEU A 38 -5.39 11.65 -16.78
C LEU A 38 -4.97 10.77 -15.61
N MET A 39 -5.65 9.65 -15.37
CA MET A 39 -5.30 8.71 -14.31
C MET A 39 -3.90 8.10 -14.52
N VAL A 40 -3.57 7.76 -15.77
CA VAL A 40 -2.21 7.29 -16.12
C VAL A 40 -1.17 8.38 -15.91
N LEU A 41 -1.45 9.61 -16.33
CA LEU A 41 -0.52 10.73 -16.23
C LEU A 41 -0.25 11.14 -14.77
N VAL A 42 -1.30 11.23 -13.95
CA VAL A 42 -1.21 11.52 -12.52
C VAL A 42 -0.40 10.42 -11.83
N LYS A 43 -0.72 9.15 -12.07
CA LYS A 43 0.01 8.02 -11.51
C LYS A 43 1.50 8.02 -11.90
N ASP A 44 1.83 8.24 -13.18
CA ASP A 44 3.22 8.29 -13.64
C ASP A 44 4.03 9.43 -12.99
N TYR A 45 3.39 10.57 -12.72
CA TYR A 45 4.02 11.65 -11.97
C TYR A 45 4.22 11.27 -10.50
N ASP A 46 3.17 10.74 -9.87
CA ASP A 46 3.22 10.31 -8.47
C ASP A 46 4.29 9.26 -8.23
N ASP A 47 4.34 8.19 -9.04
CA ASP A 47 5.34 7.12 -8.93
C ASP A 47 6.79 7.64 -9.04
N LYS A 48 7.02 8.77 -9.73
CA LYS A 48 8.34 9.39 -9.90
C LYS A 48 8.71 10.33 -8.77
N GLN A 49 7.73 10.99 -8.15
CA GLN A 49 7.96 11.99 -7.10
C GLN A 49 7.83 11.41 -5.71
N TYR A 50 6.98 10.40 -5.55
CA TYR A 50 6.64 9.77 -4.29
C TYR A 50 6.86 8.28 -4.43
N GLU A 51 7.88 7.77 -3.75
CA GLU A 51 7.90 6.36 -3.41
C GLU A 51 6.70 6.11 -2.49
N LEU A 52 5.81 5.20 -2.89
CA LEU A 52 4.78 4.72 -1.98
C LEU A 52 5.48 4.31 -0.68
N PRO A 53 4.99 4.73 0.49
CA PRO A 53 5.59 4.30 1.74
C PRO A 53 5.60 2.77 1.71
N GLU A 54 6.79 2.18 1.83
CA GLU A 54 6.88 0.74 1.99
C GLU A 54 5.98 0.37 3.17
N LEU A 55 5.03 -0.54 2.92
CA LEU A 55 4.19 -1.04 3.98
C LEU A 55 5.10 -1.75 4.97
N ASP A 56 5.38 -1.08 6.10
CA ASP A 56 6.12 -1.70 7.18
C ASP A 56 5.30 -2.91 7.65
N ALA A 57 5.85 -4.11 7.41
CA ALA A 57 5.23 -5.37 7.78
C ALA A 57 4.87 -5.39 9.28
N LEU A 58 5.64 -4.68 10.11
CA LEU A 58 5.34 -4.50 11.51
C LEU A 58 4.06 -3.69 11.73
N GLU A 59 3.89 -2.58 11.03
CA GLU A 59 2.69 -1.73 11.13
C GLU A 59 1.46 -2.48 10.63
N VAL A 60 1.58 -3.29 9.57
CA VAL A 60 0.49 -4.16 9.12
C VAL A 60 0.08 -5.15 10.22
N ILE A 61 1.05 -5.79 10.88
CA ILE A 61 0.76 -6.72 11.99
C ILE A 61 0.07 -5.98 13.14
N LYS A 62 0.57 -4.82 13.56
CA LYS A 62 -0.03 -4.04 14.65
C LYS A 62 -1.45 -3.58 14.30
N TYR A 63 -1.68 -3.13 13.07
CA TYR A 63 -2.99 -2.73 12.60
C TYR A 63 -3.98 -3.90 12.65
N LYS A 64 -3.59 -5.07 12.15
CA LYS A 64 -4.42 -6.28 12.22
C LYS A 64 -4.67 -6.73 13.66
N MET A 65 -3.66 -6.61 14.54
CA MET A 65 -3.86 -6.88 15.96
C MET A 65 -4.89 -5.93 16.57
N GLN A 66 -4.86 -4.64 16.25
CA GLN A 66 -5.85 -3.68 16.73
C GLN A 66 -7.25 -3.98 16.19
N GLU A 67 -7.38 -4.21 14.88
CA GLU A 67 -8.64 -4.52 14.20
C GLU A 67 -9.31 -5.78 14.80
N MET A 68 -8.50 -6.80 15.11
CA MET A 68 -8.97 -8.09 15.62
C MET A 68 -8.95 -8.19 17.16
N GLY A 69 -8.53 -7.14 17.88
CA GLY A 69 -8.43 -7.13 19.35
C GLY A 69 -7.38 -8.08 19.93
N LEU A 70 -6.33 -8.40 19.19
CA LEU A 70 -5.29 -9.36 19.57
C LEU A 70 -4.23 -8.73 20.49
N LYS A 71 -3.68 -9.55 21.39
CA LYS A 71 -2.52 -9.22 22.22
C LYS A 71 -1.28 -9.94 21.68
N ALA A 72 -0.09 -9.47 22.07
CA ALA A 72 1.17 -10.07 21.62
C ALA A 72 1.24 -11.59 21.86
N LYS A 73 0.73 -12.08 23.00
CA LYS A 73 0.69 -13.52 23.31
C LYS A 73 -0.09 -14.35 22.27
N ASP A 74 -1.05 -13.75 21.59
CA ASP A 74 -1.92 -14.44 20.63
C ASP A 74 -1.18 -14.68 19.30
N LEU A 75 -0.04 -14.02 19.07
CA LEU A 75 0.84 -14.28 17.94
C LEU A 75 1.87 -15.39 18.19
N GLU A 76 1.99 -15.90 19.42
CA GLU A 76 2.97 -16.95 19.76
C GLU A 76 2.80 -18.24 18.91
N PRO A 77 1.57 -18.74 18.65
CA PRO A 77 1.37 -19.90 17.77
C PRO A 77 1.86 -19.68 16.33
N ILE A 78 1.94 -18.43 15.89
CA ILE A 78 2.29 -18.04 14.52
C ILE A 78 3.80 -17.80 14.44
N ILE A 79 4.31 -16.92 15.29
CA ILE A 79 5.69 -16.39 15.22
C ILE A 79 6.66 -17.23 16.08
N GLY A 80 6.20 -17.78 17.21
CA GLY A 80 7.01 -18.59 18.12
C GLY A 80 6.98 -18.05 19.56
N SER A 81 8.10 -18.13 20.27
CA SER A 81 8.14 -17.77 21.70
C SER A 81 7.77 -16.30 21.95
N LYS A 82 7.25 -16.01 23.15
CA LYS A 82 6.98 -14.64 23.65
C LYS A 82 8.12 -13.65 23.39
N GLY A 83 9.36 -14.08 23.60
CA GLY A 83 10.54 -13.24 23.35
C GLY A 83 10.72 -12.91 21.87
N HIS A 84 10.44 -13.88 21.00
CA HIS A 84 10.50 -13.69 19.56
C HIS A 84 9.42 -12.72 19.08
N VAL A 85 8.17 -12.92 19.53
CA VAL A 85 7.06 -11.99 19.24
C VAL A 85 7.40 -10.57 19.66
N SER A 86 7.89 -10.38 20.89
CA SER A 86 8.29 -9.06 21.39
C SER A 86 9.39 -8.41 20.54
N SER A 87 10.39 -9.19 20.11
CA SER A 87 11.47 -8.68 19.27
C SER A 87 11.00 -8.28 17.86
N ILE A 88 10.04 -8.99 17.27
CA ILE A 88 9.40 -8.60 16.00
C ILE A 88 8.57 -7.33 16.22
N LEU A 89 7.71 -7.32 17.23
CA LEU A 89 6.79 -6.20 17.50
C LEU A 89 7.50 -4.89 17.87
N SER A 90 8.78 -4.97 18.27
CA SER A 90 9.65 -3.83 18.56
C SER A 90 10.62 -3.48 17.43
N GLY A 91 10.54 -4.17 16.27
CA GLY A 91 11.43 -3.94 15.12
C GLY A 91 12.87 -4.41 15.31
N LYS A 92 13.18 -5.12 16.40
CA LYS A 92 14.54 -5.62 16.69
C LYS A 92 14.90 -6.86 15.88
N ARG A 93 13.92 -7.51 15.26
CA ARG A 93 14.10 -8.66 14.36
C ARG A 93 13.19 -8.52 13.17
N GLU A 94 13.69 -8.97 12.03
CA GLU A 94 12.94 -9.05 10.78
C GLU A 94 12.04 -10.29 10.74
N ILE A 95 10.98 -10.19 9.94
CA ILE A 95 10.05 -11.27 9.67
C ILE A 95 10.67 -12.21 8.65
N THR A 96 10.81 -13.49 9.03
CA THR A 96 11.32 -14.51 8.11
C THR A 96 10.23 -14.94 7.10
N LEU A 97 10.63 -15.49 5.95
CA LEU A 97 9.71 -16.05 4.95
C LEU A 97 8.71 -17.05 5.54
N LYS A 98 9.17 -17.91 6.45
CA LYS A 98 8.32 -18.89 7.13
C LYS A 98 7.26 -18.23 8.02
N MET A 99 7.59 -17.11 8.67
CA MET A 99 6.63 -16.33 9.45
C MET A 99 5.64 -15.62 8.54
N ALA A 100 6.11 -14.98 7.46
CA ALA A 100 5.26 -14.31 6.47
C ALA A 100 4.20 -15.26 5.90
N GLN A 101 4.57 -16.51 5.56
CA GLN A 101 3.61 -17.52 5.10
C GLN A 101 2.55 -17.87 6.15
N LYS A 102 2.92 -17.94 7.43
CA LYS A 102 1.96 -18.19 8.51
C LYS A 102 1.06 -16.99 8.78
N LEU A 103 1.62 -15.79 8.76
CA LEU A 103 0.89 -14.52 8.91
C LEU A 103 -0.10 -14.32 7.77
N LYS A 104 0.29 -14.67 6.53
CA LYS A 104 -0.62 -14.73 5.38
C LYS A 104 -1.86 -15.56 5.68
N ASN A 105 -1.67 -16.79 6.14
CA ASN A 105 -2.79 -17.69 6.42
C ASN A 105 -3.65 -17.19 7.58
N TYR A 106 -3.03 -16.58 8.59
CA TYR A 106 -3.73 -16.11 9.78
C TYR A 106 -4.54 -14.83 9.52
N PHE A 107 -3.95 -13.85 8.83
CA PHE A 107 -4.61 -12.57 8.53
C PHE A 107 -5.35 -12.57 7.20
N SER A 108 -5.21 -13.60 6.37
CA SER A 108 -5.73 -13.67 5.01
C SER A 108 -5.23 -12.51 4.13
N ILE A 109 -3.94 -12.17 4.27
CA ILE A 109 -3.25 -11.10 3.52
C ILE A 109 -2.12 -11.73 2.70
N PRO A 110 -1.84 -11.28 1.46
CA PRO A 110 -0.70 -11.78 0.68
C PRO A 110 0.61 -11.76 1.47
N ALA A 111 1.46 -12.78 1.28
CA ALA A 111 2.68 -12.93 2.07
C ALA A 111 3.70 -11.82 1.78
N GLU A 112 3.65 -11.28 0.57
CA GLU A 112 4.45 -10.19 0.03
C GLU A 112 4.31 -8.92 0.89
N VAL A 113 3.17 -8.72 1.56
CA VAL A 113 2.96 -7.59 2.49
C VAL A 113 3.84 -7.70 3.75
N PHE A 114 4.26 -8.92 4.11
CA PHE A 114 5.09 -9.17 5.29
C PHE A 114 6.57 -9.39 4.94
N LEU A 115 6.95 -9.22 3.68
CA LEU A 115 8.31 -9.39 3.18
C LEU A 115 8.79 -8.03 2.70
N HIS A 116 9.94 -7.59 3.20
CA HIS A 116 10.66 -6.50 2.55
C HIS A 116 11.47 -7.09 1.41
N ASN A 117 11.37 -6.48 0.23
CA ASN A 117 12.37 -6.72 -0.80
C ASN A 117 13.61 -5.94 -0.37
N ALA A 118 14.71 -6.67 -0.15
CA ALA A 118 16.03 -6.08 0.00
C ALA A 118 16.47 -5.43 -1.32
#